data_AF-A0A7V3V2D8-F1
#
_entry.id   AF-A0A7V3V2D8-F1
#
_cell.length_a   1.000
_cell.length_b   1.000
_cell.length_c   1.000
_cell.angle_alpha   90.00
_cell.angle_beta   90.00
_cell.angle_gamma   90.00
#
_symmetry.space_group_name_H-M   'P 1'
#
loop_
_entity.id
_entity.type
_entity.pdbx_description
1 polymer ?
#
loop_
_entity_poly.entity_id
_entity_poly.type
_entity_poly.pdbx_seq_one_letter_code
_entity_poly.pdbx_strand_id
1 'polypeptide(L)'
;MRKKAEIVRIGRGGNFKNIIKWFSPGLGIKRWIGFSVFGVVLAMIGSGYLSSDELYLFKILDTVVALSGIIILILGIKRLMRAFISAFVSPAQQQELVDILLQKRQLNKGPEVVAIGGGTGLATLLTGLKEYTSNITAIVTVADDGGSSGRLRQQFDILPPGDIRNCLVALADAPVLMRDLFQFRFDRSSELSGHSFGNLFITAMTRVTGDFEKAIKETSRVLALRGQVVPSTLSNVVLVAQHKDGSVTEGEEKIPKVRLPIQRVNFRSSSEVTATPEALNAIKQAEIIVLGPGSLYTSIIPNLLIKEITDAIVASDAIKVYVCNIMTQPGETDGFSASDHIKTLVAHSHPRIFDYVIVNSGAIPQWVLDRYAQEGSVPVKTDIREIRLMGYQVISEDIVVMENEVVRHDSLKLAQIIIGIEEGL
;
A
#
# COMPACT_ATOMS: atom_id res chain seq x y z
N MET A 1 -10.43 29.94 -46.88
CA MET A 1 -10.89 31.06 -46.03
C MET A 1 -9.97 31.16 -44.81
N ARG A 2 -9.61 32.39 -44.45
CA ARG A 2 -8.39 32.79 -43.70
C ARG A 2 -8.31 32.26 -42.26
N LYS A 3 -7.15 31.66 -41.93
CA LYS A 3 -6.56 31.65 -40.58
C LYS A 3 -6.36 33.09 -40.10
N LYS A 4 -6.85 33.44 -38.90
CA LYS A 4 -6.33 34.57 -38.12
C LYS A 4 -5.78 34.01 -36.81
N ALA A 5 -4.47 34.15 -36.66
CA ALA A 5 -3.74 33.90 -35.43
C ALA A 5 -4.14 34.95 -34.39
N GLU A 6 -4.66 34.51 -33.25
CA GLU A 6 -4.86 35.36 -32.09
C GLU A 6 -3.60 35.26 -31.23
N ILE A 7 -2.72 36.23 -31.42
CA ILE A 7 -1.53 36.43 -30.59
C ILE A 7 -2.02 36.98 -29.25
N VAL A 8 -1.96 36.15 -28.22
CA VAL A 8 -2.15 36.55 -26.83
C VAL A 8 -1.07 37.57 -26.47
N ARG A 9 -1.45 38.86 -26.48
CA ARG A 9 -0.67 39.93 -25.84
C ARG A 9 -0.66 39.67 -24.34
N ILE A 10 0.47 39.16 -23.84
CA ILE A 10 0.78 39.13 -22.40
C ILE A 10 0.87 40.58 -21.92
N GLY A 11 -0.22 41.06 -21.31
CA GLY A 11 -0.30 42.36 -20.68
C GLY A 11 0.62 42.44 -19.46
N ARG A 12 1.64 43.29 -19.52
CA ARG A 12 2.54 43.69 -18.41
C ARG A 12 1.85 44.51 -17.29
N GLY A 13 0.55 44.33 -17.05
CA GLY A 13 -0.24 45.17 -16.12
C GLY A 13 -0.89 44.44 -14.93
N GLY A 14 -0.74 43.12 -14.80
CA GLY A 14 -1.54 42.29 -13.88
C GLY A 14 -1.08 42.23 -12.42
N ASN A 15 0.19 42.52 -12.10
CA ASN A 15 0.73 42.21 -10.77
C ASN A 15 0.37 43.24 -9.68
N PHE A 16 0.29 44.53 -10.01
CA PHE A 16 0.14 45.57 -8.98
C PHE A 16 -1.28 45.62 -8.39
N LYS A 17 -2.31 45.44 -9.23
CA LYS A 17 -3.71 45.40 -8.76
C LYS A 17 -4.02 44.19 -7.89
N ASN A 18 -3.34 43.05 -8.11
CA ASN A 18 -3.48 41.86 -7.28
C ASN A 18 -2.78 42.00 -5.93
N ILE A 19 -1.63 42.69 -5.86
CA ILE A 19 -0.97 43.02 -4.60
C ILE A 19 -1.84 43.95 -3.75
N ILE A 20 -2.51 44.94 -4.35
CA ILE A 20 -3.41 45.87 -3.64
C ILE A 20 -4.61 45.14 -3.00
N LYS A 21 -5.08 44.01 -3.57
CA LYS A 21 -6.16 43.21 -2.97
C LYS A 21 -5.77 42.56 -1.64
N TRP A 22 -4.49 42.27 -1.41
CA TRP A 22 -3.98 41.83 -0.10
C TRP A 22 -4.04 42.94 0.96
N PHE A 23 -4.11 44.20 0.50
CA PHE A 23 -4.40 45.38 1.30
C PHE A 23 -5.91 45.68 1.34
N SER A 24 -6.79 44.70 1.21
CA SER A 24 -8.23 44.91 1.47
C SER A 24 -8.53 44.92 2.98
N PRO A 25 -9.55 45.68 3.44
CA PRO A 25 -10.03 45.61 4.83
C PRO A 25 -10.59 44.22 5.13
N GLY A 26 -10.23 43.63 6.28
CA GLY A 26 -10.73 42.31 6.73
C GLY A 26 -9.64 41.25 6.95
N LEU A 27 -8.54 41.27 6.19
CA LEU A 27 -7.46 40.28 6.30
C LEU A 27 -6.50 40.50 7.49
N GLY A 28 -6.48 41.70 8.08
CA GLY A 28 -5.68 42.01 9.27
C GLY A 28 -4.14 41.96 9.07
N ILE A 29 -3.64 41.79 7.84
CA ILE A 29 -2.21 41.65 7.49
C ILE A 29 -1.48 43.00 7.56
N LYS A 30 -2.13 44.11 7.16
CA LYS A 30 -1.51 45.46 7.07
C LYS A 30 -0.84 45.91 8.35
N ARG A 31 -1.52 45.73 9.48
CA ARG A 31 -1.04 46.12 10.81
C ARG A 31 0.24 45.38 11.19
N TRP A 32 0.37 44.11 10.78
CA TRP A 32 1.55 43.30 11.09
C TRP A 32 2.72 43.61 10.15
N ILE A 33 2.45 43.95 8.88
CA ILE A 33 3.48 44.51 7.98
C ILE A 33 4.05 45.81 8.58
N GLY A 34 3.16 46.74 8.96
CA GLY A 34 3.58 47.99 9.60
C GLY A 34 4.35 47.76 10.89
N PHE A 35 3.92 46.80 11.72
CA PHE A 35 4.60 46.44 12.97
C PHE A 35 5.99 45.84 12.74
N SER A 36 6.15 44.97 11.74
CA SER A 36 7.47 44.43 11.36
C SER A 36 8.40 45.52 10.83
N VAL A 37 7.91 46.40 9.95
CA VAL A 37 8.70 47.53 9.40
C VAL A 37 9.14 48.46 10.53
N PHE A 38 8.26 48.75 11.49
CA PHE A 38 8.61 49.54 12.67
C PHE A 38 9.72 48.88 13.51
N GLY A 39 9.67 47.55 13.68
CA GLY A 39 10.74 46.79 14.32
C GLY A 39 12.09 46.90 13.60
N VAL A 40 12.10 46.82 12.27
CA VAL A 40 13.33 47.01 11.47
C VAL A 40 13.88 48.43 11.64
N VAL A 41 13.03 49.46 11.60
CA VAL A 41 13.46 50.86 11.77
C VAL A 41 14.08 51.07 13.16
N LEU A 42 13.46 50.56 14.22
CA LEU A 42 14.01 50.64 15.57
C LEU A 42 15.35 49.89 15.71
N ALA A 43 15.46 48.71 15.10
CA ALA A 43 16.71 47.94 15.10
C ALA A 43 17.84 48.67 14.36
N MET A 44 17.52 49.31 13.22
CA MET A 44 18.48 50.11 12.45
C MET A 44 18.92 51.38 13.19
N ILE A 45 17.98 52.07 13.83
CA ILE A 45 18.27 53.26 14.65
C ILE A 45 19.19 52.87 15.81
N GLY A 46 18.79 51.88 16.64
CA GLY A 46 19.59 51.46 17.78
C GLY A 46 20.99 50.92 17.38
N SER A 47 21.10 50.25 16.23
CA SER A 47 22.42 49.77 15.75
C SER A 47 23.29 50.86 15.13
N GLY A 48 22.70 51.89 14.51
CA GLY A 48 23.43 52.97 13.85
C GLY A 48 24.14 53.90 14.83
N TYR A 49 23.54 54.12 16.01
CA TYR A 49 24.11 54.96 17.07
C TYR A 49 25.11 54.21 17.98
N LEU A 50 25.22 52.88 17.88
CA LEU A 50 26.20 52.11 18.66
C LEU A 50 27.67 52.43 18.29
N SER A 51 27.90 52.95 17.09
CA SER A 51 29.23 53.26 16.52
C SER A 51 29.70 54.69 16.79
N SER A 52 28.92 55.53 17.48
CA SER A 52 29.32 56.90 17.82
C SER A 52 30.14 56.96 19.12
N ASP A 53 31.03 57.96 19.22
CA ASP A 53 31.84 58.25 20.42
C ASP A 53 31.02 58.97 21.50
N GLU A 54 29.84 58.42 21.83
CA GLU A 54 28.96 58.95 22.87
C GLU A 54 29.19 58.31 24.25
N LEU A 55 28.72 58.99 25.30
CA LEU A 55 28.76 58.52 26.69
C LEU A 55 28.16 57.11 26.82
N TYR A 56 28.74 56.30 27.72
CA TYR A 56 28.31 54.91 28.00
C TYR A 56 26.81 54.74 28.23
N LEU A 57 26.14 55.74 28.83
CA LEU A 57 24.70 55.72 29.08
C LEU A 57 23.86 55.66 27.79
N PHE A 58 24.28 56.39 26.74
CA PHE A 58 23.60 56.40 25.45
C PHE A 58 23.77 55.06 24.72
N LYS A 59 24.95 54.43 24.82
CA LYS A 59 25.19 53.09 24.26
C LYS A 59 24.28 52.01 24.87
N ILE A 60 24.00 52.09 26.17
CA ILE A 60 23.06 51.19 26.85
C ILE A 60 21.64 51.41 26.31
N LEU A 61 21.22 52.67 26.17
CA LEU A 61 19.90 53.03 25.64
C LEU A 61 19.74 52.54 24.19
N ASP A 62 20.74 52.75 23.34
CA ASP A 62 20.74 52.32 21.94
C ASP A 62 20.70 50.80 21.80
N THR A 63 21.38 50.07 22.70
CA THR A 63 21.32 48.60 22.76
C THR A 63 19.91 48.12 23.11
N VAL A 64 19.25 48.77 24.07
CA VAL A 64 17.86 48.45 24.46
C VAL A 64 16.90 48.73 23.31
N VAL A 65 17.08 49.86 22.60
CA VAL A 65 16.29 50.22 21.42
C VAL A 65 16.48 49.17 20.32
N ALA A 66 17.72 48.77 20.03
CA ALA A 66 18.03 47.76 19.03
C ALA A 66 17.38 46.40 19.37
N LEU A 67 17.52 45.92 20.61
CA LEU A 67 16.91 44.67 21.07
C LEU A 67 15.38 44.73 21.03
N SER A 68 14.78 45.85 21.43
CA SER A 68 13.33 46.04 21.35
C SER A 68 12.83 46.00 19.91
N GLY A 69 13.58 46.59 18.96
CA GLY A 69 13.30 46.53 17.53
C GLY A 69 13.33 45.11 16.98
N ILE A 70 14.33 44.31 17.38
CA ILE A 70 14.45 42.89 17.02
C ILE A 70 13.27 42.08 17.58
N ILE A 71 12.87 42.29 18.84
CA ILE A 71 11.72 41.62 19.45
C ILE A 71 10.42 41.97 18.71
N ILE A 72 10.21 43.26 18.41
CA ILE A 72 9.04 43.74 17.65
C ILE A 72 9.01 43.13 16.25
N LEU A 73 10.16 43.02 15.59
CA LEU A 73 10.30 42.37 14.29
C LEU A 73 9.90 40.90 14.34
N ILE A 74 10.43 40.14 15.31
CA ILE A 74 10.10 38.71 15.49
C ILE A 74 8.59 38.53 15.75
N LEU A 75 8.02 39.35 16.65
CA LEU A 75 6.58 39.31 16.96
C LEU A 75 5.72 39.69 15.75
N GLY A 76 6.15 40.69 14.98
CA GLY A 76 5.52 41.13 13.74
C GLY A 76 5.49 40.02 12.70
N ILE A 77 6.63 39.37 12.44
CA ILE A 77 6.74 38.23 11.51
C ILE A 77 5.87 37.06 11.98
N LYS A 78 5.90 36.71 13.27
CA LYS A 78 5.08 35.60 13.82
C LYS A 78 3.59 35.86 13.69
N ARG A 79 3.14 37.11 13.88
CA ARG A 79 1.72 37.48 13.72
C ARG A 79 1.32 37.64 12.25
N LEU A 80 2.24 38.08 11.39
CA LEU A 80 2.05 38.13 9.94
C LEU A 80 1.87 36.73 9.35
N MET A 81 2.73 35.78 9.73
CA MET A 81 2.59 34.38 9.35
C MET A 81 1.24 33.81 9.81
N ARG A 82 0.84 34.05 11.06
CA ARG A 82 -0.47 33.60 11.56
C ARG A 82 -1.64 34.20 10.78
N ALA A 83 -1.62 35.50 10.51
CA ALA A 83 -2.65 36.17 9.72
C ALA A 83 -2.72 35.62 8.29
N PHE A 84 -1.57 35.35 7.69
CA PHE A 84 -1.46 34.74 6.36
C PHE A 84 -2.05 33.33 6.36
N ILE A 85 -1.62 32.44 7.26
CA ILE A 85 -2.14 31.06 7.30
C ILE A 85 -3.65 31.07 7.62
N SER A 86 -4.13 31.93 8.53
CA SER A 86 -5.56 32.04 8.83
C SER A 86 -6.42 32.57 7.68
N ALA A 87 -5.82 33.24 6.69
CA ALA A 87 -6.54 33.73 5.51
C ALA A 87 -6.83 32.62 4.48
N PHE A 88 -6.10 31.50 4.53
CA PHE A 88 -6.25 30.38 3.60
C PHE A 88 -6.73 29.09 4.28
N VAL A 89 -6.51 28.96 5.59
CA VAL A 89 -6.69 27.71 6.33
C VAL A 89 -7.36 28.01 7.66
N SER A 90 -8.52 27.41 7.91
CA SER A 90 -9.22 27.54 9.19
C SER A 90 -8.40 26.90 10.33
N PRO A 91 -8.57 27.32 11.59
CA PRO A 91 -7.84 26.71 12.72
C PRO A 91 -8.01 25.19 12.81
N ALA A 92 -9.20 24.67 12.45
CA ALA A 92 -9.48 23.24 12.39
C ALA A 92 -8.64 22.55 11.29
N GLN A 93 -8.58 23.13 10.09
CA GLN A 93 -7.77 22.62 8.98
C GLN A 93 -6.26 22.70 9.26
N GLN A 94 -5.81 23.66 10.09
CA GLN A 94 -4.40 23.76 10.50
C GLN A 94 -3.99 22.59 11.41
N GLN A 95 -4.82 22.21 12.37
CA GLN A 95 -4.57 21.03 13.20
C GLN A 95 -4.57 19.76 12.34
N GLU A 96 -5.57 19.60 11.49
CA GLU A 96 -5.68 18.47 10.56
C GLU A 96 -4.44 18.35 9.65
N LEU A 97 -3.93 19.47 9.10
CA LEU A 97 -2.70 19.49 8.31
C LEU A 97 -1.45 19.09 9.12
N VAL A 98 -1.33 19.55 10.36
CA VAL A 98 -0.22 19.18 11.24
C VAL A 98 -0.29 17.68 11.55
N ASP A 99 -1.47 17.16 11.86
CA ASP A 99 -1.69 15.75 12.15
C ASP A 99 -1.36 14.89 10.92
N ILE A 100 -1.80 15.28 9.72
CA ILE A 100 -1.43 14.61 8.46
C ILE A 100 0.09 14.61 8.25
N LEU A 101 0.79 15.73 8.52
CA LEU A 101 2.24 15.81 8.35
C LEU A 101 3.00 14.96 9.39
N LEU A 102 2.52 14.91 10.63
CA LEU A 102 3.08 14.07 11.69
C LEU A 102 2.86 12.59 11.38
N GLN A 103 1.64 12.22 10.99
CA GLN A 103 1.29 10.87 10.57
C GLN A 103 2.17 10.43 9.39
N LYS A 104 2.31 11.27 8.35
CA LYS A 104 3.17 10.95 7.20
C LYS A 104 4.63 10.75 7.60
N ARG A 105 5.15 11.53 8.55
CA ARG A 105 6.52 11.34 9.07
C ARG A 105 6.66 10.06 9.88
N GLN A 106 5.63 9.66 10.63
CA GLN A 106 5.62 8.40 11.39
C GLN A 106 5.58 7.21 10.44
N LEU A 107 4.65 7.20 9.48
CA LEU A 107 4.51 6.13 8.49
C LEU A 107 5.78 5.92 7.66
N ASN A 108 6.47 7.01 7.27
CA ASN A 108 7.74 6.93 6.55
C ASN A 108 8.89 6.32 7.37
N LYS A 109 8.77 6.33 8.70
CA LYS A 109 9.73 5.70 9.63
C LYS A 109 9.25 4.32 10.11
N GLY A 110 8.08 3.87 9.65
CA GLY A 110 7.59 2.53 9.96
C GLY A 110 8.45 1.46 9.30
N PRO A 111 8.27 0.19 9.71
CA PRO A 111 9.13 -0.88 9.26
C PRO A 111 8.97 -1.22 7.78
N GLU A 112 10.01 -1.81 7.21
CA GLU A 112 10.00 -2.35 5.85
C GLU A 112 9.29 -3.70 5.79
N VAL A 113 8.06 -3.71 5.26
CA VAL A 113 7.21 -4.90 5.24
C VAL A 113 7.02 -5.41 3.81
N VAL A 114 7.38 -6.68 3.57
CA VAL A 114 7.10 -7.39 2.32
C VAL A 114 5.93 -8.33 2.52
N ALA A 115 4.87 -8.16 1.74
CA ALA A 115 3.71 -9.05 1.75
C ALA A 115 3.63 -9.84 0.43
N ILE A 116 3.59 -11.18 0.51
CA ILE A 116 3.68 -12.08 -0.64
C ILE A 116 2.40 -12.88 -0.78
N GLY A 117 1.79 -12.86 -1.96
CA GLY A 117 0.57 -13.62 -2.21
C GLY A 117 -0.17 -13.22 -3.48
N GLY A 118 -1.50 -13.13 -3.36
CA GLY A 118 -2.42 -12.78 -4.43
C GLY A 118 -3.85 -12.63 -3.92
N GLY A 119 -4.77 -12.40 -4.85
CA GLY A 119 -6.19 -12.30 -4.60
C GLY A 119 -6.61 -11.19 -3.64
N THR A 120 -7.77 -11.38 -3.02
CA THR A 120 -8.37 -10.38 -2.12
C THR A 120 -7.85 -10.45 -0.68
N GLY A 121 -7.24 -11.58 -0.28
CA GLY A 121 -6.64 -11.74 1.04
C GLY A 121 -5.44 -10.81 1.23
N LEU A 122 -4.51 -10.83 0.27
CA LEU A 122 -3.36 -9.92 0.26
C LEU A 122 -3.82 -8.45 0.26
N ALA A 123 -4.79 -8.08 -0.58
CA ALA A 123 -5.34 -6.72 -0.60
C ALA A 123 -5.96 -6.29 0.73
N THR A 124 -6.59 -7.23 1.46
CA THR A 124 -7.16 -6.98 2.79
C THR A 124 -6.04 -6.68 3.79
N LEU A 125 -4.97 -7.49 3.81
CA LEU A 125 -3.80 -7.26 4.65
C LEU A 125 -3.14 -5.90 4.35
N LEU A 126 -2.90 -5.59 3.07
CA LEU A 126 -2.27 -4.33 2.64
C LEU A 126 -3.08 -3.09 3.07
N THR A 127 -4.41 -3.20 3.07
CA THR A 127 -5.30 -2.12 3.52
C THR A 127 -5.11 -1.80 5.00
N GLY A 128 -4.77 -2.79 5.82
CA GLY A 128 -4.43 -2.59 7.23
C GLY A 128 -3.00 -2.10 7.45
N LEU A 129 -2.02 -2.73 6.79
CA LEU A 129 -0.60 -2.41 6.95
C LEU A 129 -0.27 -0.95 6.61
N LYS A 130 -0.93 -0.36 5.61
CA LYS A 130 -0.68 1.03 5.17
C LYS A 130 -1.03 2.10 6.22
N GLU A 131 -1.76 1.72 7.26
CA GLU A 131 -2.07 2.58 8.40
C GLU A 131 -0.91 2.62 9.43
N TYR A 132 0.07 1.72 9.30
CA TYR A 132 1.23 1.61 10.21
C TYR A 132 2.56 1.96 9.53
N THR A 133 2.72 1.67 8.24
CA THR A 133 3.95 1.98 7.50
C THR A 133 3.65 2.37 6.06
N SER A 134 4.47 3.24 5.48
CA SER A 134 4.47 3.50 4.04
C SER A 134 5.49 2.65 3.27
N ASN A 135 6.30 1.86 3.99
CA ASN A 135 7.42 1.08 3.45
C ASN A 135 6.96 -0.35 3.17
N ILE A 136 5.88 -0.48 2.40
CA ILE A 136 5.26 -1.77 2.09
C ILE A 136 5.61 -2.17 0.66
N THR A 137 6.05 -3.41 0.46
CA THR A 137 6.16 -3.99 -0.88
C THR A 137 5.28 -5.23 -0.99
N ALA A 138 4.29 -5.18 -1.88
CA ALA A 138 3.45 -6.33 -2.23
C ALA A 138 4.06 -7.09 -3.40
N ILE A 139 4.49 -8.34 -3.18
CA ILE A 139 4.95 -9.26 -4.23
C ILE A 139 3.78 -10.16 -4.63
N VAL A 140 3.37 -10.05 -5.88
CA VAL A 140 2.10 -10.62 -6.35
C VAL A 140 2.33 -11.64 -7.45
N THR A 141 1.62 -12.78 -7.36
CA THR A 141 1.65 -13.79 -8.41
C THR A 141 1.01 -13.27 -9.71
N VAL A 142 1.55 -13.72 -10.85
CA VAL A 142 1.05 -13.42 -12.20
C VAL A 142 0.57 -14.70 -12.92
N ALA A 143 0.12 -15.70 -12.15
CA ALA A 143 -0.35 -16.97 -12.68
C ALA A 143 -1.85 -17.01 -13.01
N ASP A 144 -2.63 -16.03 -12.56
CA ASP A 144 -4.08 -15.90 -12.79
C ASP A 144 -4.43 -16.04 -14.28
N ASP A 145 -5.37 -16.93 -14.58
CA ASP A 145 -5.93 -17.11 -15.92
C ASP A 145 -7.46 -17.05 -15.92
N GLY A 146 -8.06 -16.53 -14.84
CA GLY A 146 -9.49 -16.45 -14.63
C GLY A 146 -10.16 -15.15 -15.05
N GLY A 147 -11.44 -15.25 -15.41
CA GLY A 147 -12.35 -14.11 -15.53
C GLY A 147 -11.86 -12.99 -16.47
N SER A 148 -11.86 -11.74 -15.97
CA SER A 148 -11.40 -10.59 -16.76
C SER A 148 -9.89 -10.61 -16.99
N SER A 149 -9.09 -11.14 -16.07
CA SER A 149 -7.63 -11.16 -16.20
C SER A 149 -7.22 -12.15 -17.29
N GLY A 150 -7.76 -13.38 -17.23
CA GLY A 150 -7.52 -14.44 -18.18
C GLY A 150 -7.87 -14.06 -19.62
N ARG A 151 -9.05 -13.45 -19.83
CA ARG A 151 -9.45 -12.99 -21.17
C ARG A 151 -8.49 -11.94 -21.74
N LEU A 152 -8.06 -10.96 -20.93
CA LEU A 152 -7.12 -9.92 -21.39
C LEU A 152 -5.74 -10.50 -21.66
N ARG A 153 -5.27 -11.42 -20.80
CA ARG A 153 -4.04 -12.17 -20.99
C ARG A 153 -4.02 -12.91 -22.32
N GLN A 154 -5.09 -13.64 -22.65
CA GLN A 154 -5.21 -14.38 -23.92
C GLN A 154 -5.32 -13.46 -25.15
N GLN A 155 -6.06 -12.35 -25.03
CA GLN A 155 -6.31 -11.44 -26.16
C GLN A 155 -5.13 -10.53 -26.50
N PHE A 156 -4.36 -10.12 -25.49
CA PHE A 156 -3.31 -9.10 -25.65
C PHE A 156 -1.90 -9.63 -25.40
N ASP A 157 -1.75 -10.92 -25.06
CA ASP A 157 -0.47 -11.56 -24.71
C ASP A 157 0.30 -10.78 -23.63
N ILE A 158 -0.40 -10.47 -22.54
CA ILE A 158 0.13 -9.74 -21.38
C ILE A 158 0.01 -10.58 -20.11
N LEU A 159 0.77 -10.21 -19.08
CA LEU A 159 0.59 -10.77 -17.74
C LEU A 159 -0.80 -10.39 -17.17
N PRO A 160 -1.42 -11.27 -16.37
CA PRO A 160 -2.74 -11.02 -15.81
C PRO A 160 -2.71 -9.85 -14.82
N PRO A 161 -3.54 -8.81 -15.01
CA PRO A 161 -3.48 -7.60 -14.18
C PRO A 161 -4.31 -7.70 -12.89
N GLY A 162 -5.11 -8.74 -12.68
CA GLY A 162 -6.16 -8.78 -11.65
C GLY A 162 -5.65 -8.62 -10.22
N ASP A 163 -4.74 -9.48 -9.79
CA ASP A 163 -4.22 -9.45 -8.42
C ASP A 163 -3.35 -8.23 -8.16
N ILE A 164 -2.57 -7.81 -9.16
CA ILE A 164 -1.82 -6.55 -9.15
C ILE A 164 -2.78 -5.37 -8.94
N ARG A 165 -3.90 -5.32 -9.70
CA ARG A 165 -4.92 -4.27 -9.56
C ARG A 165 -5.45 -4.20 -8.13
N ASN A 166 -5.80 -5.33 -7.53
CA ASN A 166 -6.32 -5.36 -6.17
C ASN A 166 -5.31 -4.78 -5.16
N CYS A 167 -4.03 -5.12 -5.30
CA CYS A 167 -2.96 -4.59 -4.45
C CYS A 167 -2.73 -3.09 -4.67
N LEU A 168 -2.77 -2.64 -5.94
CA LEU A 168 -2.66 -1.22 -6.28
C LEU A 168 -3.77 -0.39 -5.63
N VAL A 169 -5.01 -0.88 -5.66
CA VAL A 169 -6.15 -0.21 -5.02
C VAL A 169 -6.04 -0.23 -3.50
N ALA A 170 -5.57 -1.34 -2.90
CA ALA A 170 -5.40 -1.46 -1.46
C ALA A 170 -4.41 -0.41 -0.92
N LEU A 171 -3.28 -0.20 -1.62
CA LEU A 171 -2.23 0.73 -1.23
C LEU A 171 -2.43 2.18 -1.74
N ALA A 172 -3.49 2.45 -2.52
CA ALA A 172 -3.73 3.77 -3.07
C ALA A 172 -4.08 4.81 -1.98
N ASP A 173 -3.40 5.96 -2.03
CA ASP A 173 -3.75 7.18 -1.29
C ASP A 173 -4.52 8.13 -2.21
N ALA A 174 -5.53 7.57 -2.90
CA ALA A 174 -6.32 8.27 -3.91
C ALA A 174 -7.74 8.57 -3.39
N PRO A 175 -8.41 9.63 -3.92
CA PRO A 175 -9.80 9.93 -3.62
C PRO A 175 -10.70 8.69 -3.80
N VAL A 176 -11.75 8.57 -2.99
CA VAL A 176 -12.69 7.42 -2.98
C VAL A 176 -13.16 7.09 -4.40
N LEU A 177 -13.58 8.10 -5.17
CA LEU A 177 -14.03 7.95 -6.56
C LEU A 177 -12.99 7.27 -7.47
N MET A 178 -11.69 7.54 -7.27
CA MET A 178 -10.63 6.94 -8.08
C MET A 178 -10.47 5.45 -7.75
N ARG A 179 -10.56 5.10 -6.46
CA ARG A 179 -10.53 3.70 -6.00
C ARG A 179 -11.74 2.93 -6.54
N ASP A 180 -12.93 3.54 -6.46
CA ASP A 180 -14.16 2.97 -7.00
C ASP A 180 -14.10 2.77 -8.51
N LEU A 181 -13.52 3.73 -9.24
CA LEU A 181 -13.32 3.60 -10.69
C LEU A 181 -12.41 2.42 -11.04
N PHE A 182 -11.30 2.23 -10.31
CA PHE A 182 -10.41 1.09 -10.58
C PHE A 182 -11.08 -0.26 -10.26
N GLN A 183 -11.95 -0.30 -9.27
CA GLN A 183 -12.72 -1.51 -8.93
C GLN A 183 -13.98 -1.70 -9.79
N PHE A 184 -14.36 -0.69 -10.56
CA PHE A 184 -15.53 -0.75 -11.42
C PHE A 184 -15.47 -1.93 -12.37
N ARG A 185 -16.61 -2.63 -12.50
CA ARG A 185 -16.80 -3.77 -13.39
C ARG A 185 -17.97 -3.49 -14.31
N PHE A 186 -17.74 -3.67 -15.61
CA PHE A 186 -18.78 -3.50 -16.62
C PHE A 186 -19.83 -4.60 -16.55
N ASP A 187 -21.08 -4.25 -16.85
CA ASP A 187 -22.18 -5.20 -16.91
C ASP A 187 -21.95 -6.26 -17.98
N ARG A 188 -22.43 -7.48 -17.72
CA ARG A 188 -22.26 -8.63 -18.61
C ARG A 188 -23.00 -8.51 -19.94
N SER A 189 -23.94 -7.57 -20.06
CA SER A 189 -24.72 -7.31 -21.27
C SER A 189 -24.03 -6.36 -22.28
N SER A 190 -22.89 -5.76 -21.90
CA SER A 190 -22.14 -4.82 -22.76
C SER A 190 -21.05 -5.53 -23.58
N GLU A 191 -20.50 -4.86 -24.60
CA GLU A 191 -19.31 -5.36 -25.34
C GLU A 191 -18.09 -5.56 -24.42
N LEU A 192 -18.02 -4.81 -23.32
CA LEU A 192 -16.99 -4.93 -22.28
C LEU A 192 -17.36 -5.96 -21.20
N SER A 193 -18.36 -6.81 -21.46
CA SER A 193 -18.97 -7.84 -20.59
C SER A 193 -18.10 -8.32 -19.42
N GLY A 194 -18.32 -7.77 -18.23
CA GLY A 194 -17.68 -8.23 -16.99
C GLY A 194 -16.19 -7.87 -16.85
N HIS A 195 -15.60 -7.10 -17.77
CA HIS A 195 -14.25 -6.57 -17.60
C HIS A 195 -14.18 -5.60 -16.42
N SER A 196 -13.03 -5.57 -15.74
CA SER A 196 -12.75 -4.52 -14.77
C SER A 196 -12.10 -3.34 -15.49
N PHE A 197 -12.54 -2.12 -15.18
CA PHE A 197 -11.90 -0.90 -15.70
C PHE A 197 -10.42 -0.86 -15.31
N GLY A 198 -10.07 -1.14 -14.04
CA GLY A 198 -8.67 -1.16 -13.61
C GLY A 198 -7.83 -2.18 -14.37
N ASN A 199 -8.38 -3.34 -14.72
CA ASN A 199 -7.67 -4.31 -15.57
C ASN A 199 -7.42 -3.75 -16.98
N LEU A 200 -8.44 -3.14 -17.60
CA LEU A 200 -8.31 -2.50 -18.92
C LEU A 200 -7.31 -1.34 -18.89
N PHE A 201 -7.30 -0.55 -17.81
CA PHE A 201 -6.36 0.53 -17.61
C PHE A 201 -4.92 0.00 -17.55
N ILE A 202 -4.66 -1.03 -16.74
CA ILE A 202 -3.32 -1.64 -16.65
C ILE A 202 -2.91 -2.24 -17.99
N THR A 203 -3.80 -2.96 -18.67
CA THR A 203 -3.57 -3.48 -20.03
C THR A 203 -3.18 -2.37 -21.01
N ALA A 204 -3.92 -1.26 -21.02
CA ALA A 204 -3.62 -0.12 -21.87
C ALA A 204 -2.26 0.51 -21.51
N MET A 205 -1.98 0.67 -20.22
CA MET A 205 -0.69 1.18 -19.73
C MET A 205 0.47 0.28 -20.16
N THR A 206 0.33 -1.04 -20.10
CA THR A 206 1.33 -2.00 -20.60
C THR A 206 1.57 -1.83 -22.10
N ARG A 207 0.51 -1.64 -22.89
CA ARG A 207 0.62 -1.42 -24.34
C ARG A 207 1.29 -0.10 -24.69
N VAL A 208 1.03 0.97 -23.93
CA VAL A 208 1.62 2.30 -24.13
C VAL A 208 3.08 2.33 -23.71
N THR A 209 3.42 1.71 -22.58
CA THR A 209 4.79 1.70 -22.04
C THR A 209 5.69 0.66 -22.71
N GLY A 210 5.09 -0.38 -23.31
CA GLY A 210 5.79 -1.51 -23.92
C GLY A 210 6.33 -2.51 -22.89
N ASP A 211 6.10 -2.28 -21.60
CA ASP A 211 6.70 -3.05 -20.51
C ASP A 211 5.73 -3.13 -19.33
N PHE A 212 5.45 -4.35 -18.85
CA PHE A 212 4.46 -4.59 -17.81
C PHE A 212 4.89 -3.98 -16.47
N GLU A 213 6.16 -4.06 -16.15
CA GLU A 213 6.68 -3.54 -14.89
C GLU A 213 6.61 -2.00 -14.84
N LYS A 214 7.02 -1.35 -15.93
CA LYS A 214 6.89 0.10 -16.11
C LYS A 214 5.44 0.55 -16.05
N ALA A 215 4.51 -0.22 -16.61
CA ALA A 215 3.08 0.07 -16.50
C ALA A 215 2.59 0.06 -15.04
N ILE A 216 3.05 -0.90 -14.23
CA ILE A 216 2.75 -0.93 -12.79
C ILE A 216 3.36 0.29 -12.08
N LYS A 217 4.63 0.63 -12.38
CA LYS A 217 5.31 1.80 -11.80
C LYS A 217 4.57 3.11 -12.12
N GLU A 218 4.14 3.32 -13.37
CA GLU A 218 3.37 4.51 -13.74
C GLU A 218 1.96 4.51 -13.14
N THR A 219 1.27 3.36 -13.12
CA THR A 219 -0.04 3.24 -12.47
C THR A 219 0.06 3.54 -10.97
N SER A 220 1.15 3.13 -10.33
CA SER A 220 1.42 3.41 -8.91
C SER A 220 1.54 4.91 -8.64
N ARG A 221 2.11 5.69 -9.56
CA ARG A 221 2.18 7.15 -9.46
C ARG A 221 0.81 7.80 -9.66
N VAL A 222 0.02 7.32 -10.62
CA VAL A 222 -1.35 7.82 -10.88
C VAL A 222 -2.24 7.64 -9.64
N LEU A 223 -2.10 6.52 -8.94
CA LEU A 223 -2.87 6.20 -7.74
C LEU A 223 -2.23 6.69 -6.43
N ALA A 224 -1.11 7.41 -6.50
CA ALA A 224 -0.37 7.93 -5.34
C ALA A 224 -0.18 6.86 -4.24
N LEU A 225 0.41 5.72 -4.61
CA LEU A 225 0.56 4.59 -3.67
C LEU A 225 1.39 4.93 -2.43
N ARG A 226 0.98 4.38 -1.28
CA ARG A 226 1.80 4.23 -0.08
C ARG A 226 2.45 2.84 -0.10
N GLY A 227 3.67 2.77 -0.60
CA GLY A 227 4.39 1.52 -0.84
C GLY A 227 4.50 1.19 -2.33
N GLN A 228 4.77 -0.08 -2.63
CA GLN A 228 5.02 -0.58 -3.97
C GLN A 228 4.31 -1.91 -4.21
N VAL A 229 3.86 -2.12 -5.45
CA VAL A 229 3.36 -3.42 -5.93
C VAL A 229 4.32 -3.92 -7.00
N VAL A 230 4.77 -5.17 -6.86
CA VAL A 230 5.78 -5.79 -7.72
C VAL A 230 5.28 -7.17 -8.18
N PRO A 231 5.36 -7.50 -9.47
CA PRO A 231 5.05 -8.85 -9.93
C PRO A 231 6.18 -9.81 -9.51
N SER A 232 5.83 -11.02 -9.11
CA SER A 232 6.82 -12.02 -8.68
C SER A 232 7.77 -12.44 -9.80
N THR A 233 7.28 -12.47 -11.04
CA THR A 233 8.04 -12.75 -12.27
C THR A 233 7.49 -11.93 -13.42
N LEU A 234 8.31 -11.73 -14.46
CA LEU A 234 7.86 -11.21 -15.76
C LEU A 234 7.63 -12.33 -16.80
N SER A 235 7.95 -13.58 -16.45
CA SER A 235 7.71 -14.73 -17.32
C SER A 235 6.21 -15.04 -17.41
N ASN A 236 5.76 -15.38 -18.61
CA ASN A 236 4.40 -15.86 -18.81
C ASN A 236 4.30 -17.31 -18.30
N VAL A 237 3.57 -17.53 -17.20
CA VAL A 237 3.52 -18.81 -16.47
C VAL A 237 2.11 -19.36 -16.35
N VAL A 238 1.91 -20.63 -16.65
CA VAL A 238 0.64 -21.34 -16.41
C VAL A 238 0.81 -22.22 -15.17
N LEU A 239 -0.09 -22.07 -14.19
CA LEU A 239 -0.09 -22.93 -13.01
C LEU A 239 -0.62 -24.32 -13.36
N VAL A 240 0.08 -25.36 -12.90
CA VAL A 240 -0.26 -26.76 -13.18
C VAL A 240 -0.34 -27.52 -11.86
N ALA A 241 -1.49 -28.12 -11.56
CA ALA A 241 -1.68 -29.00 -10.42
C ALA A 241 -1.54 -30.46 -10.85
N GLN A 242 -0.74 -31.22 -10.10
CA GLN A 242 -0.78 -32.68 -10.11
C GLN A 242 -1.64 -33.14 -8.93
N HIS A 243 -2.66 -33.95 -9.21
CA HIS A 243 -3.56 -34.49 -8.20
C HIS A 243 -3.04 -35.81 -7.62
N LYS A 244 -3.58 -36.22 -6.47
CA LYS A 244 -3.16 -37.45 -5.78
C LYS A 244 -3.43 -38.74 -6.56
N ASP A 245 -4.35 -38.71 -7.52
CA ASP A 245 -4.63 -39.83 -8.44
C ASP A 245 -3.69 -39.88 -9.66
N GLY A 246 -2.74 -38.94 -9.76
CA GLY A 246 -1.78 -38.82 -10.86
C GLY A 246 -2.27 -37.98 -12.04
N SER A 247 -3.54 -37.55 -12.05
CA SER A 247 -4.06 -36.64 -13.08
C SER A 247 -3.45 -35.24 -12.97
N VAL A 248 -3.52 -34.47 -14.07
CA VAL A 248 -2.93 -33.14 -14.17
C VAL A 248 -3.98 -32.15 -14.67
N THR A 249 -4.09 -31.01 -13.98
CA THR A 249 -4.95 -29.89 -14.37
C THR A 249 -4.11 -28.65 -14.62
N GLU A 250 -4.35 -27.98 -15.75
CA GLU A 250 -3.65 -26.76 -16.16
C GLU A 250 -4.58 -25.55 -16.11
N GLY A 251 -4.10 -24.47 -15.49
CA GLY A 251 -4.80 -23.21 -15.34
C GLY A 251 -5.34 -23.00 -13.93
N GLU A 252 -5.06 -21.83 -13.36
CA GLU A 252 -5.45 -21.43 -12.00
C GLU A 252 -6.97 -21.51 -11.82
N GLU A 253 -7.75 -21.02 -12.78
CA GLU A 253 -9.21 -21.01 -12.71
C GLU A 253 -9.81 -22.44 -12.71
N LYS A 254 -9.11 -23.41 -13.31
CA LYS A 254 -9.62 -24.79 -13.47
C LYS A 254 -9.30 -25.67 -12.27
N ILE A 255 -8.15 -25.48 -11.63
CA ILE A 255 -7.66 -26.31 -10.52
C ILE A 255 -8.74 -26.55 -9.43
N PRO A 256 -9.37 -25.52 -8.84
CA PRO A 256 -10.38 -25.73 -7.81
C PRO A 256 -11.68 -26.35 -8.33
N LYS A 257 -11.99 -26.18 -9.63
CA LYS A 257 -13.24 -26.67 -10.24
C LYS A 257 -13.24 -28.18 -10.46
N VAL A 258 -12.07 -28.81 -10.58
CA VAL A 258 -11.93 -30.24 -10.79
C VAL A 258 -12.24 -31.04 -9.51
N ARG A 259 -12.17 -30.41 -8.32
CA ARG A 259 -12.52 -31.00 -7.02
C ARG A 259 -11.75 -32.30 -6.73
N LEU A 260 -10.49 -32.38 -7.16
CA LEU A 260 -9.58 -33.49 -6.88
C LEU A 260 -8.46 -33.04 -5.93
N PRO A 261 -8.12 -33.84 -4.90
CA PRO A 261 -7.05 -33.50 -3.97
C PRO A 261 -5.72 -33.23 -4.68
N ILE A 262 -5.14 -32.06 -4.42
CA ILE A 262 -3.88 -31.64 -5.01
C ILE A 262 -2.72 -32.33 -4.26
N GLN A 263 -1.79 -32.92 -5.01
CA GLN A 263 -0.53 -33.44 -4.47
C GLN A 263 0.55 -32.35 -4.48
N ARG A 264 0.72 -31.69 -5.63
CA ARG A 264 1.65 -30.56 -5.79
C ARG A 264 1.28 -29.64 -6.94
N VAL A 265 1.78 -28.43 -6.92
CA VAL A 265 1.68 -27.47 -8.04
C VAL A 265 3.06 -27.11 -8.60
N ASN A 266 3.13 -26.81 -9.89
CA ASN A 266 4.33 -26.32 -10.58
C ASN A 266 3.94 -25.31 -11.67
N PHE A 267 4.93 -24.63 -12.25
CA PHE A 267 4.72 -23.83 -13.44
C PHE A 267 5.01 -24.59 -14.72
N ARG A 268 4.20 -24.32 -15.74
CA ARG A 268 4.57 -24.53 -17.14
C ARG A 268 4.89 -23.17 -17.74
N SER A 269 6.09 -23.05 -18.32
CA SER A 269 6.52 -21.88 -19.06
C SER A 269 7.43 -22.29 -20.22
N SER A 270 7.52 -21.45 -21.24
CA SER A 270 8.42 -21.62 -22.39
C SER A 270 9.88 -21.29 -22.05
N SER A 271 10.12 -20.57 -20.96
CA SER A 271 11.44 -20.19 -20.47
C SER A 271 11.59 -20.53 -18.99
N GLU A 272 12.82 -20.42 -18.49
CA GLU A 272 13.05 -20.44 -17.05
C GLU A 272 12.27 -19.30 -16.37
N VAL A 273 11.70 -19.59 -15.20
CA VAL A 273 10.91 -18.65 -14.42
C VAL A 273 11.81 -18.04 -13.36
N THR A 274 12.21 -16.79 -13.58
CA THR A 274 13.05 -16.01 -12.66
C THR A 274 12.23 -14.95 -11.93
N ALA A 275 12.70 -14.53 -10.76
CA ALA A 275 12.10 -13.45 -10.00
C ALA A 275 12.40 -12.09 -10.64
N THR A 276 11.57 -11.10 -10.34
CA THR A 276 11.93 -9.71 -10.66
C THR A 276 13.02 -9.21 -9.73
N PRO A 277 13.99 -8.41 -10.23
CA PRO A 277 15.03 -7.81 -9.38
C PRO A 277 14.46 -7.00 -8.22
N GLU A 278 13.36 -6.29 -8.46
CA GLU A 278 12.61 -5.51 -7.49
C GLU A 278 12.05 -6.37 -6.36
N ALA A 279 11.51 -7.56 -6.67
CA ALA A 279 11.03 -8.50 -5.64
C ALA A 279 12.17 -9.01 -4.77
N LEU A 280 13.31 -9.38 -5.37
CA LEU A 280 14.49 -9.83 -4.63
C LEU A 280 15.09 -8.73 -3.75
N ASN A 281 15.17 -7.50 -4.26
CA ASN A 281 15.65 -6.36 -3.49
C ASN A 281 14.74 -6.05 -2.30
N ALA A 282 13.42 -6.09 -2.50
CA ALA A 282 12.45 -5.89 -1.42
C ALA A 282 12.61 -6.94 -0.32
N ILE A 283 12.70 -8.23 -0.67
CA ILE A 283 12.91 -9.32 0.30
C ILE A 283 14.21 -9.13 1.09
N LYS A 284 15.26 -8.62 0.44
CA LYS A 284 16.57 -8.38 1.06
C LYS A 284 16.53 -7.22 2.07
N GLN A 285 15.72 -6.20 1.83
CA GLN A 285 15.63 -5.01 2.69
C GLN A 285 14.56 -5.14 3.78
N ALA A 286 13.64 -6.09 3.63
CA ALA A 286 12.55 -6.33 4.56
C ALA A 286 13.02 -6.53 6.02
N GLU A 287 12.29 -5.92 6.93
CA GLU A 287 12.32 -6.22 8.37
C GLU A 287 11.27 -7.29 8.71
N ILE A 288 10.15 -7.31 7.97
CA ILE A 288 9.09 -8.30 8.10
C ILE A 288 8.68 -8.85 6.72
N ILE A 289 8.58 -10.17 6.60
CA ILE A 289 8.05 -10.87 5.42
C ILE A 289 6.78 -11.61 5.81
N VAL A 290 5.66 -11.28 5.17
CA VAL A 290 4.35 -11.89 5.42
C VAL A 290 3.91 -12.72 4.22
N LEU A 291 3.63 -14.00 4.43
CA LEU A 291 3.06 -14.90 3.43
C LEU A 291 1.54 -14.98 3.62
N GLY A 292 0.80 -14.60 2.59
CA GLY A 292 -0.66 -14.55 2.63
C GLY A 292 -1.20 -13.36 3.43
N PRO A 293 -2.50 -13.39 3.81
CA PRO A 293 -3.44 -14.47 3.56
C PRO A 293 -3.81 -14.57 2.07
N GLY A 294 -4.18 -15.76 1.62
CA GLY A 294 -4.56 -16.01 0.23
C GLY A 294 -4.73 -17.49 -0.03
N SER A 295 -5.18 -17.84 -1.24
CA SER A 295 -5.32 -19.25 -1.58
C SER A 295 -3.97 -19.97 -1.53
N LEU A 296 -3.94 -21.15 -0.92
CA LEU A 296 -2.68 -21.85 -0.65
C LEU A 296 -1.96 -22.21 -1.96
N TYR A 297 -2.65 -22.93 -2.85
CA TYR A 297 -2.05 -23.45 -4.08
C TYR A 297 -2.04 -22.45 -5.23
N THR A 298 -2.98 -21.49 -5.23
CA THR A 298 -3.20 -20.56 -6.34
C THR A 298 -2.72 -19.13 -6.08
N SER A 299 -2.41 -18.75 -4.83
CA SER A 299 -1.93 -17.39 -4.51
C SER A 299 -0.60 -17.37 -3.74
N ILE A 300 -0.38 -18.25 -2.76
CA ILE A 300 0.83 -18.22 -1.93
C ILE A 300 1.95 -19.05 -2.58
N ILE A 301 1.71 -20.34 -2.77
CA ILE A 301 2.70 -21.28 -3.33
C ILE A 301 3.24 -20.83 -4.69
N PRO A 302 2.46 -20.27 -5.64
CA PRO A 302 3.00 -19.83 -6.92
C PRO A 302 4.16 -18.82 -6.80
N ASN A 303 4.17 -17.98 -5.77
CA ASN A 303 5.31 -17.09 -5.53
C ASN A 303 6.54 -17.85 -5.03
N LEU A 304 6.35 -18.90 -4.23
CA LEU A 304 7.42 -19.72 -3.66
C LEU A 304 8.01 -20.74 -4.64
N LEU A 305 7.27 -21.10 -5.70
CA LEU A 305 7.79 -21.93 -6.79
C LEU A 305 8.94 -21.27 -7.55
N ILE A 306 9.05 -19.94 -7.47
CA ILE A 306 10.19 -19.19 -8.00
C ILE A 306 11.35 -19.36 -7.04
N LYS A 307 12.31 -20.21 -7.41
CA LYS A 307 13.43 -20.62 -6.55
C LYS A 307 14.17 -19.42 -5.94
N GLU A 308 14.40 -18.37 -6.72
CA GLU A 308 15.09 -17.16 -6.27
C GLU A 308 14.34 -16.43 -5.14
N ILE A 309 13.00 -16.41 -5.18
CA ILE A 309 12.17 -15.84 -4.11
C ILE A 309 12.30 -16.69 -2.83
N THR A 310 12.15 -18.01 -2.95
CA THR A 310 12.30 -18.92 -1.81
C THR A 310 13.68 -18.82 -1.17
N ASP A 311 14.74 -18.83 -1.99
CA ASP A 311 16.12 -18.71 -1.50
C ASP A 311 16.34 -17.36 -0.80
N ALA A 312 15.81 -16.26 -1.35
CA ALA A 312 15.92 -14.93 -0.74
C ALA A 312 15.20 -14.84 0.61
N ILE A 313 13.98 -15.39 0.73
CA ILE A 313 13.24 -15.41 2.00
C ILE A 313 13.99 -16.26 3.04
N VAL A 314 14.50 -17.42 2.64
CA VAL A 314 15.25 -18.31 3.53
C VAL A 314 16.55 -17.66 4.02
N ALA A 315 17.23 -16.89 3.17
CA ALA A 315 18.46 -16.18 3.49
C ALA A 315 18.26 -14.86 4.27
N SER A 316 17.05 -14.30 4.26
CA SER A 316 16.73 -13.07 4.97
C SER A 316 16.72 -13.26 6.48
N ASP A 317 17.17 -12.25 7.23
CA ASP A 317 17.09 -12.19 8.70
C ASP A 317 15.78 -11.54 9.18
N ALA A 318 14.90 -11.14 8.25
CA ALA A 318 13.59 -10.59 8.55
C ALA A 318 12.73 -11.54 9.39
N ILE A 319 11.79 -10.98 10.15
CA ILE A 319 10.73 -11.75 10.80
C ILE A 319 9.81 -12.32 9.71
N LYS A 320 9.64 -13.64 9.67
CA LYS A 320 8.84 -14.29 8.63
C LYS A 320 7.55 -14.85 9.22
N VAL A 321 6.42 -14.42 8.68
CA VAL A 321 5.09 -14.69 9.21
C VAL A 321 4.23 -15.35 8.14
N TYR A 322 3.58 -16.45 8.46
CA TYR A 322 2.51 -17.03 7.65
C TYR A 322 1.14 -16.70 8.26
N VAL A 323 0.25 -16.10 7.48
CA VAL A 323 -1.15 -15.85 7.87
C VAL A 323 -2.02 -16.99 7.35
N CYS A 324 -2.49 -17.84 8.25
CA CYS A 324 -3.30 -18.99 7.89
C CYS A 324 -4.72 -18.59 7.44
N ASN A 325 -5.26 -19.36 6.50
CA ASN A 325 -6.62 -19.20 6.01
C ASN A 325 -7.63 -19.49 7.15
N ILE A 326 -8.73 -18.74 7.18
CA ILE A 326 -9.80 -18.93 8.18
C ILE A 326 -10.69 -20.12 7.79
N MET A 327 -10.99 -20.25 6.50
CA MET A 327 -11.84 -21.28 5.92
C MET A 327 -11.05 -22.12 4.91
N THR A 328 -11.37 -23.41 4.80
CA THR A 328 -10.86 -24.27 3.72
C THR A 328 -11.40 -23.82 2.38
N GLN A 329 -10.67 -24.09 1.30
CA GLN A 329 -11.09 -23.75 -0.05
C GLN A 329 -11.47 -25.01 -0.81
N PRO A 330 -12.71 -25.09 -1.32
CA PRO A 330 -13.17 -26.29 -1.97
C PRO A 330 -12.39 -26.58 -3.27
N GLY A 331 -11.86 -27.80 -3.39
CA GLY A 331 -10.99 -28.22 -4.49
C GLY A 331 -9.52 -27.83 -4.34
N GLU A 332 -9.15 -27.09 -3.29
CA GLU A 332 -7.75 -26.77 -2.96
C GLU A 332 -7.33 -27.37 -1.62
N THR A 333 -8.01 -27.02 -0.53
CA THR A 333 -7.61 -27.35 0.85
C THR A 333 -8.72 -28.07 1.62
N ASP A 334 -9.49 -28.92 0.93
CA ASP A 334 -10.57 -29.71 1.52
C ASP A 334 -10.06 -30.53 2.73
N GLY A 335 -10.66 -30.27 3.90
CA GLY A 335 -10.33 -30.96 5.15
C GLY A 335 -8.98 -30.61 5.76
N PHE A 336 -8.27 -29.61 5.26
CA PHE A 336 -6.97 -29.22 5.82
C PHE A 336 -7.11 -28.59 7.21
N SER A 337 -6.24 -29.02 8.12
CA SER A 337 -5.90 -28.29 9.34
C SER A 337 -4.89 -27.16 9.06
N ALA A 338 -4.62 -26.31 10.06
CA ALA A 338 -3.57 -25.32 9.96
C ALA A 338 -2.18 -25.98 9.81
N SER A 339 -1.91 -27.10 10.48
CA SER A 339 -0.68 -27.86 10.27
C SER A 339 -0.55 -28.43 8.85
N ASP A 340 -1.66 -28.83 8.20
CA ASP A 340 -1.63 -29.30 6.80
C ASP A 340 -1.28 -28.20 5.81
N HIS A 341 -1.71 -26.96 6.07
CA HIS A 341 -1.29 -25.80 5.28
C HIS A 341 0.24 -25.60 5.40
N ILE A 342 0.77 -25.64 6.62
CA ILE A 342 2.21 -25.52 6.89
C ILE A 342 3.00 -26.64 6.20
N LYS A 343 2.60 -27.90 6.38
CA LYS A 343 3.25 -29.06 5.74
C LYS A 343 3.30 -28.88 4.21
N THR A 344 2.21 -28.41 3.64
CA THR A 344 2.11 -28.14 2.20
C THR A 344 3.04 -27.01 1.76
N LEU A 345 3.09 -25.89 2.48
CA LEU A 345 4.03 -24.79 2.17
C LEU A 345 5.48 -25.27 2.21
N VAL A 346 5.86 -25.99 3.28
CA VAL A 346 7.20 -26.54 3.44
C VAL A 346 7.56 -27.53 2.33
N ALA A 347 6.61 -28.40 1.95
CA ALA A 347 6.83 -29.37 0.86
C ALA A 347 7.04 -28.72 -0.51
N HIS A 348 6.54 -27.50 -0.73
CA HIS A 348 6.70 -26.74 -1.98
C HIS A 348 7.83 -25.71 -1.94
N SER A 349 8.50 -25.54 -0.80
CA SER A 349 9.50 -24.50 -0.62
C SER A 349 10.63 -24.97 0.31
N HIS A 350 10.62 -24.52 1.57
CA HIS A 350 11.66 -24.79 2.54
C HIS A 350 11.12 -24.68 3.98
N PRO A 351 11.61 -25.47 4.96
CA PRO A 351 11.15 -25.39 6.35
C PRO A 351 11.33 -24.02 7.04
N ARG A 352 12.33 -23.24 6.59
CA ARG A 352 12.66 -21.90 7.12
C ARG A 352 11.97 -20.73 6.40
N ILE A 353 10.87 -20.99 5.68
CA ILE A 353 10.17 -19.95 4.90
C ILE A 353 9.33 -19.02 5.79
N PHE A 354 8.97 -19.47 7.00
CA PHE A 354 8.39 -18.64 8.06
C PHE A 354 8.77 -19.16 9.43
N ASP A 355 8.69 -18.29 10.45
CA ASP A 355 8.95 -18.60 11.86
C ASP A 355 7.66 -18.54 12.69
N TYR A 356 6.79 -17.59 12.34
CA TYR A 356 5.51 -17.35 13.01
C TYR A 356 4.33 -17.78 12.14
N VAL A 357 3.30 -18.33 12.78
CA VAL A 357 2.03 -18.67 12.16
C VAL A 357 0.90 -17.98 12.91
N ILE A 358 0.16 -17.13 12.20
CA ILE A 358 -1.03 -16.47 12.71
C ILE A 358 -2.25 -17.34 12.35
N VAL A 359 -3.04 -17.71 13.37
CA VAL A 359 -4.27 -18.49 13.21
C VAL A 359 -5.45 -17.78 13.89
N ASN A 360 -6.65 -17.96 13.33
CA ASN A 360 -7.86 -17.36 13.89
C ASN A 360 -8.38 -18.15 15.11
N SER A 361 -8.66 -17.45 16.21
CA SER A 361 -9.42 -17.95 17.37
C SER A 361 -10.83 -17.34 17.48
N GLY A 362 -11.16 -16.39 16.60
CA GLY A 362 -12.44 -15.71 16.57
C GLY A 362 -13.60 -16.63 16.17
N ALA A 363 -14.75 -16.43 16.80
CA ALA A 363 -15.95 -17.21 16.54
C ALA A 363 -16.66 -16.73 15.27
N ILE A 364 -17.05 -17.68 14.43
CA ILE A 364 -17.85 -17.41 13.23
C ILE A 364 -19.31 -17.79 13.51
N PRO A 365 -20.29 -16.90 13.26
CA PRO A 365 -21.69 -17.22 13.49
C PRO A 365 -22.16 -18.44 12.71
N GLN A 366 -23.01 -19.28 13.31
CA GLN A 366 -23.46 -20.54 12.72
C GLN A 366 -24.09 -20.38 11.33
N TRP A 367 -24.90 -19.35 11.13
CA TRP A 367 -25.53 -19.09 9.83
C TRP A 367 -24.53 -18.81 8.70
N VAL A 368 -23.36 -18.23 9.02
CA VAL A 368 -22.26 -18.06 8.07
C VAL A 368 -21.61 -19.40 7.79
N LEU A 369 -21.35 -20.19 8.84
CA LEU A 369 -20.79 -21.54 8.70
C LEU A 369 -21.67 -22.44 7.83
N ASP A 370 -22.99 -22.39 8.02
CA ASP A 370 -23.95 -23.15 7.23
C ASP A 370 -23.89 -22.75 5.75
N ARG A 371 -23.72 -21.45 5.45
CA ARG A 371 -23.54 -20.95 4.08
C ARG A 371 -22.26 -21.47 3.44
N TYR A 372 -21.13 -21.39 4.15
CA TYR A 372 -19.85 -21.91 3.65
C TYR A 372 -19.88 -23.43 3.48
N ALA A 373 -20.56 -24.15 4.38
CA ALA A 373 -20.71 -25.59 4.29
C ALA A 373 -21.48 -26.02 3.03
N GLN A 374 -22.48 -25.24 2.59
CA GLN A 374 -23.18 -25.47 1.32
C GLN A 374 -22.26 -25.35 0.09
N GLU A 375 -21.18 -24.55 0.19
CA GLU A 375 -20.17 -24.40 -0.85
C GLU A 375 -19.03 -25.45 -0.75
N GLY A 376 -19.07 -26.30 0.30
CA GLY A 376 -18.04 -27.30 0.63
C GLY A 376 -16.85 -26.74 1.41
N SER A 377 -17.02 -25.58 2.05
CA SER A 377 -15.98 -24.91 2.85
C SER A 377 -16.29 -25.00 4.34
N VAL A 378 -15.27 -25.27 5.15
CA VAL A 378 -15.39 -25.38 6.61
C VAL A 378 -14.27 -24.57 7.29
N PRO A 379 -14.41 -24.18 8.57
CA PRO A 379 -13.34 -23.53 9.29
C PRO A 379 -12.08 -24.40 9.33
N VAL A 380 -10.92 -23.77 9.12
CA VAL A 380 -9.63 -24.45 9.26
C VAL A 380 -9.42 -24.79 10.73
N LYS A 381 -9.15 -26.07 11.01
CA LYS A 381 -8.87 -26.53 12.37
C LYS A 381 -7.53 -25.96 12.87
N THR A 382 -7.55 -25.24 13.99
CA THR A 382 -6.37 -24.65 14.62
C THR A 382 -5.69 -25.62 15.60
N ASP A 383 -4.88 -26.51 15.05
CA ASP A 383 -4.11 -27.52 15.78
C ASP A 383 -2.78 -26.98 16.35
N ILE A 384 -2.88 -25.96 17.20
CA ILE A 384 -1.74 -25.20 17.78
C ILE A 384 -0.63 -26.11 18.34
N ARG A 385 -0.99 -27.20 19.01
CA ARG A 385 -0.02 -28.14 19.59
C ARG A 385 0.86 -28.78 18.51
N GLU A 386 0.26 -29.19 17.39
CA GLU A 386 0.96 -29.82 16.27
C GLU A 386 1.91 -28.83 15.60
N ILE A 387 1.45 -27.59 15.37
CA ILE A 387 2.27 -26.53 14.78
C ILE A 387 3.51 -26.23 15.65
N ARG A 388 3.34 -26.15 16.99
CA ARG A 388 4.45 -25.96 17.91
C ARG A 388 5.43 -27.13 17.92
N LEU A 389 4.94 -28.37 17.80
CA LEU A 389 5.79 -29.56 17.67
C LEU A 389 6.60 -29.58 16.37
N MET A 390 6.10 -28.93 15.31
CA MET A 390 6.85 -28.72 14.06
C MET A 390 7.94 -27.63 14.19
N GLY A 391 7.99 -26.91 15.31
CA GLY A 391 9.01 -25.88 15.59
C GLY A 391 8.59 -24.45 15.27
N TYR A 392 7.33 -24.21 14.89
CA TYR A 392 6.83 -22.86 14.56
C TYR A 392 6.19 -22.18 15.77
N GLN A 393 6.36 -20.87 15.86
CA GLN A 393 5.66 -20.04 16.84
C GLN A 393 4.24 -19.76 16.38
N VAL A 394 3.27 -19.78 17.31
CA VAL A 394 1.84 -19.64 16.96
C VAL A 394 1.23 -18.48 17.71
N ILE A 395 0.65 -17.56 16.95
CA ILE A 395 -0.17 -16.45 17.45
C ILE A 395 -1.62 -16.77 17.12
N SER A 396 -2.46 -16.84 18.16
CA SER A 396 -3.86 -17.24 18.04
C SER A 396 -4.76 -16.13 18.56
N GLU A 397 -5.32 -15.36 17.64
CA GLU A 397 -6.09 -14.14 17.96
C GLU A 397 -7.41 -14.09 17.18
N ASP A 398 -8.35 -13.29 17.68
CA ASP A 398 -9.59 -12.99 16.98
C ASP A 398 -9.33 -11.99 15.84
N ILE A 399 -9.02 -12.55 14.67
CA ILE A 399 -8.66 -11.82 13.45
C ILE A 399 -9.74 -11.94 12.38
N VAL A 400 -10.98 -12.27 12.75
CA VAL A 400 -12.07 -12.49 11.80
C VAL A 400 -13.08 -11.34 11.82
N VAL A 401 -13.50 -10.89 10.65
CA VAL A 401 -14.56 -9.92 10.44
C VAL A 401 -15.53 -10.41 9.38
N MET A 402 -16.79 -9.99 9.47
CA MET A 402 -17.82 -10.27 8.47
C MET A 402 -18.06 -9.04 7.62
N GLU A 403 -17.86 -9.15 6.31
CA GLU A 403 -18.14 -8.09 5.35
C GLU A 403 -19.02 -8.65 4.23
N ASN A 404 -20.19 -8.04 4.01
CA ASN A 404 -21.15 -8.48 2.99
C ASN A 404 -21.43 -10.00 3.04
N GLU A 405 -21.64 -10.54 4.25
CA GLU A 405 -21.92 -11.97 4.49
C GLU A 405 -20.77 -12.93 4.11
N VAL A 406 -19.54 -12.41 4.01
CA VAL A 406 -18.31 -13.16 3.73
C VAL A 406 -17.35 -13.01 4.91
N VAL A 407 -16.71 -14.11 5.27
CA VAL A 407 -15.63 -14.17 6.26
C VAL A 407 -14.36 -13.55 5.66
N ARG A 408 -13.79 -12.56 6.34
CA ARG A 408 -12.48 -11.97 6.01
C ARG A 408 -11.61 -11.85 7.24
N HIS A 409 -10.32 -11.67 7.01
CA HIS A 409 -9.42 -11.21 8.07
C HIS A 409 -9.74 -9.74 8.41
N ASP A 410 -9.76 -9.42 9.70
CA ASP A 410 -9.77 -8.04 10.18
C ASP A 410 -8.41 -7.40 9.83
N SER A 411 -8.41 -6.50 8.86
CA SER A 411 -7.20 -5.92 8.31
C SER A 411 -6.40 -5.11 9.34
N LEU A 412 -7.07 -4.36 10.21
CA LEU A 412 -6.43 -3.52 11.22
C LEU A 412 -5.85 -4.37 12.35
N LYS A 413 -6.61 -5.33 12.88
CA LYS A 413 -6.09 -6.24 13.91
C LYS A 413 -4.94 -7.09 13.38
N LEU A 414 -5.05 -7.61 12.16
CA LEU A 414 -3.99 -8.40 11.54
C LEU A 414 -2.71 -7.57 11.37
N ALA A 415 -2.82 -6.33 10.91
CA ALA A 415 -1.68 -5.42 10.79
C ALA A 415 -1.05 -5.12 12.16
N GLN A 416 -1.87 -4.86 13.20
CA GLN A 416 -1.38 -4.65 14.58
C GLN A 416 -0.58 -5.83 15.09
N ILE A 417 -1.09 -7.04 14.90
CA ILE A 417 -0.39 -8.26 15.32
C ILE A 417 0.95 -8.37 14.59
N ILE A 418 0.97 -8.19 13.27
CA ILE A 418 2.19 -8.33 12.46
C ILE A 418 3.27 -7.32 12.88
N ILE A 419 2.90 -6.04 12.99
CA ILE A 419 3.83 -4.97 13.39
C ILE A 419 4.31 -5.19 14.83
N GLY A 420 3.42 -5.64 15.71
CA GLY A 420 3.78 -5.92 17.09
C GLY A 420 4.82 -7.04 17.27
N ILE A 421 4.94 -8.00 16.33
CA ILE A 421 5.96 -9.07 16.44
C ILE A 421 7.37 -8.47 16.45
N GLU A 422 7.60 -7.43 15.65
CA GLU A 422 8.89 -6.73 15.57
C GLU A 422 9.19 -5.92 16.83
N GLU A 423 8.19 -5.25 17.39
CA GLU A 423 8.31 -4.52 18.65
C GLU A 423 8.44 -5.45 19.87
N GLY A 424 8.37 -6.77 19.65
CA GLY A 424 8.54 -7.80 20.65
C GLY A 424 7.29 -7.99 21.53
N LEU A 425 6.10 -7.92 20.92
CA LEU A 425 4.78 -8.27 21.49
C LEU A 425 4.82 -9.13 22.77
#